data_AF-L7RJA3-F1
#
_entry.id   AF-L7RJA3-F1
#
_cell.length_a   1.000
_cell.length_b   1.000
_cell.length_c   1.000
_cell.angle_alpha   90.00
_cell.angle_beta   90.00
_cell.angle_gamma   90.00
#
_symmetry.space_group_name_H-M   'P 1'
#
loop_
_entity.id
_entity.type
_entity.pdbx_description
1 polymer ?
#
loop_
_entity_poly.entity_id
_entity_poly.type
_entity_poly.pdbx_seq_one_letter_code
_entity_poly.pdbx_strand_id
1 'polypeptide(L)'
;AIWIACATLLLVVLSGVSAGGKYCSSDLCPRGGPHVGCNPPSSSGGPTCQGKQKARKVLLTPALQAYIMDEHNLNRSNIALGRIRPYPSAVKMPTLTWDPELASLADANARSCNYGHDRCRATKKFPYAGQNIAITQFFGYRFTEKDLIHKFVSSWWSEY
;
A
#
# COMPACT_ATOMS: atom_id res chain seq x y z
N ALA A 1 31.31 -62.65 10.13
CA ALA A 1 31.35 -61.20 9.88
C ALA A 1 30.13 -60.84 9.03
N ILE A 2 29.13 -60.17 9.62
CA ILE A 2 27.90 -59.76 8.92
C ILE A 2 27.81 -58.24 9.11
N TRP A 3 27.96 -57.50 8.02
CA TRP A 3 27.83 -56.05 8.00
C TRP A 3 26.39 -55.69 7.65
N ILE A 4 25.62 -55.24 8.65
CA ILE A 4 24.28 -54.69 8.45
C ILE A 4 24.45 -53.24 8.02
N ALA A 5 24.25 -52.97 6.73
CA ALA A 5 24.16 -51.61 6.22
C ALA A 5 22.79 -51.03 6.58
N CYS A 6 22.73 -50.20 7.62
CA CYS A 6 21.55 -49.39 7.94
C CYS A 6 21.35 -48.33 6.85
N ALA A 7 20.46 -48.60 5.90
CA ALA A 7 19.97 -47.59 4.98
C ALA A 7 19.00 -46.67 5.73
N THR A 8 19.46 -45.49 6.14
CA THR A 8 18.61 -44.45 6.71
C THR A 8 17.78 -43.81 5.59
N LEU A 9 16.49 -44.13 5.55
CA LEU A 9 15.53 -43.51 4.64
C LEU A 9 15.29 -42.06 5.10
N LEU A 10 15.94 -41.10 4.45
CA LEU A 10 15.70 -39.68 4.68
C LEU A 10 14.34 -39.30 4.08
N LEU A 11 13.30 -39.31 4.92
CA LEU A 11 11.99 -38.75 4.59
C LEU A 11 12.11 -37.22 4.49
N VAL A 12 12.31 -36.72 3.26
CA VAL A 12 12.18 -35.29 2.96
C VAL A 12 10.70 -34.95 3.03
N VAL A 13 10.27 -34.40 4.16
CA VAL A 13 8.95 -33.79 4.28
C VAL A 13 8.96 -32.52 3.44
N LEU A 14 8.41 -32.59 2.22
CA LEU A 14 8.05 -31.41 1.45
C LEU A 14 6.92 -30.70 2.20
N SER A 15 7.29 -29.79 3.10
CA SER A 15 6.38 -28.77 3.57
C SER A 15 5.95 -27.97 2.36
N GLY A 16 4.74 -28.24 1.85
CA GLY A 16 4.10 -27.36 0.88
C GLY A 16 3.99 -25.99 1.53
N VAL A 17 4.91 -25.08 1.17
CA VAL A 17 4.74 -23.66 1.47
C VAL A 17 3.48 -23.26 0.72
N SER A 18 2.36 -23.16 1.43
CA SER A 18 1.16 -22.57 0.87
C SER A 18 1.56 -21.20 0.33
N ALA A 19 1.49 -21.06 -0.99
CA ALA A 19 1.70 -19.79 -1.67
C ALA A 19 0.61 -18.76 -1.32
N GLY A 20 -0.29 -19.07 -0.38
CA GLY A 20 -1.12 -18.09 0.30
C GLY A 20 -0.23 -17.21 1.17
N GLY A 21 0.25 -16.10 0.59
CA GLY A 21 1.12 -15.15 1.26
C GLY A 21 0.60 -14.71 2.63
N LYS A 22 1.50 -14.16 3.48
CA LYS A 22 1.30 -13.66 4.86
C LYS A 22 -0.09 -13.10 5.22
N TYR A 23 -0.79 -12.54 4.24
CA TYR A 23 -2.05 -11.84 4.37
C TYR A 23 -3.31 -12.66 4.04
N CYS A 24 -3.18 -13.93 3.66
CA CYS A 24 -4.32 -14.76 3.27
C CYS A 24 -5.09 -15.35 4.46
N SER A 25 -4.64 -15.14 5.70
CA SER A 25 -5.41 -15.50 6.88
C SER A 25 -6.62 -14.57 7.04
N SER A 26 -7.80 -15.16 7.23
CA SER A 26 -9.04 -14.43 7.54
C SER A 26 -8.96 -13.63 8.84
N ASP A 27 -8.11 -14.03 9.78
CA ASP A 27 -8.00 -13.40 11.11
C ASP A 27 -7.49 -11.96 11.04
N LEU A 28 -6.77 -11.61 9.98
CA LEU A 28 -6.32 -10.23 9.73
C LEU A 28 -7.49 -9.32 9.33
N CYS A 29 -8.60 -9.87 8.85
CA CYS A 29 -9.74 -9.13 8.34
C CYS A 29 -11.01 -9.51 9.12
N PRO A 30 -11.14 -9.10 10.40
CA PRO A 30 -12.28 -9.48 11.25
C PRO A 30 -13.62 -8.91 10.75
N ARG A 31 -13.59 -7.88 9.90
CA ARG A 31 -14.78 -7.32 9.23
C ARG A 31 -15.10 -8.02 7.90
N GLY A 32 -14.37 -9.09 7.56
CA GLY A 32 -14.53 -9.88 6.35
C GLY A 32 -13.91 -9.25 5.10
N GLY A 33 -14.02 -9.98 3.99
CA GLY A 33 -13.50 -9.61 2.68
C GLY A 33 -12.03 -10.01 2.46
N PRO A 34 -11.58 -10.03 1.19
CA PRO A 34 -10.21 -10.41 0.86
C PRO A 34 -9.22 -9.34 1.33
N HIS A 35 -8.11 -9.79 1.91
CA HIS A 35 -6.98 -8.90 2.19
C HIS A 35 -6.26 -8.53 0.89
N VAL A 36 -5.94 -7.25 0.69
CA VAL A 36 -5.30 -6.74 -0.53
C VAL A 36 -3.92 -7.36 -0.81
N GLY A 37 -3.20 -7.69 0.26
CA GLY A 37 -1.92 -8.41 0.21
C GLY A 37 -2.04 -9.93 0.03
N CYS A 38 -3.23 -10.52 0.01
CA CYS A 38 -3.42 -11.94 -0.30
C CYS A 38 -3.57 -12.11 -1.82
N ASN A 39 -2.64 -12.83 -2.45
CA ASN A 39 -2.61 -13.00 -3.91
C ASN A 39 -2.75 -11.67 -4.67
N PRO A 40 -1.89 -10.67 -4.39
CA PRO A 40 -1.98 -9.38 -5.06
C PRO A 40 -1.76 -9.56 -6.57
N PRO A 41 -2.17 -8.59 -7.41
CA PRO A 41 -1.88 -8.63 -8.84
C PRO A 41 -0.39 -8.87 -9.15
N SER A 42 -0.04 -9.19 -10.39
CA SER A 42 1.37 -9.21 -10.80
C SER A 42 1.95 -7.78 -10.86
N SER A 43 3.25 -7.66 -11.13
CA SER A 43 3.91 -6.37 -11.40
C SER A 43 3.37 -5.68 -12.65
N SER A 44 2.84 -6.44 -13.63
CA SER A 44 2.17 -5.93 -14.83
C SER A 44 0.73 -5.43 -14.56
N GLY A 45 0.21 -5.60 -13.34
CA GLY A 45 -1.12 -5.17 -12.95
C GLY A 45 -2.19 -6.26 -13.11
N GLY A 46 -3.35 -6.00 -12.54
CA GLY A 46 -4.51 -6.88 -12.58
C GLY A 46 -5.29 -6.80 -13.91
N PRO A 47 -6.35 -7.61 -14.06
CA PRO A 47 -7.15 -7.65 -15.29
C PRO A 47 -7.67 -6.28 -15.75
N THR A 48 -8.08 -5.41 -14.82
CA THR A 48 -8.58 -4.05 -15.14
C THR A 48 -7.49 -3.14 -15.71
N CYS A 49 -6.21 -3.48 -15.55
CA CYS A 49 -5.10 -2.77 -16.18
C CYS A 49 -4.90 -3.16 -17.66
N GLN A 50 -5.32 -4.37 -18.09
CA GLN A 50 -4.96 -4.96 -19.39
C GLN A 50 -5.52 -4.19 -20.61
N GLY A 51 -6.60 -3.41 -20.43
CA GLY A 51 -7.16 -2.55 -21.47
C GLY A 51 -6.55 -1.14 -21.54
N LYS A 52 -5.60 -0.80 -20.65
CA LYS A 52 -5.00 0.52 -20.57
C LYS A 52 -3.63 0.50 -21.26
N GLN A 53 -3.49 1.25 -22.35
CA GLN A 53 -2.22 1.34 -23.06
C GLN A 53 -1.12 1.86 -22.11
N LYS A 54 0.02 1.16 -22.08
CA LYS A 54 1.21 1.53 -21.29
C LYS A 54 0.93 1.65 -19.78
N ALA A 55 -0.05 0.91 -19.26
CA ALA A 55 -0.21 0.76 -17.81
C ALA A 55 1.09 0.24 -17.20
N ARG A 56 1.58 0.95 -16.17
CA ARG A 56 2.78 0.56 -15.44
C ARG A 56 2.62 0.90 -13.97
N LYS A 57 3.22 0.09 -13.11
CA LYS A 57 3.51 0.51 -11.74
C LYS A 57 4.45 1.72 -11.77
N VAL A 58 4.15 2.70 -10.93
CA VAL A 58 5.06 3.81 -10.65
C VAL A 58 5.99 3.40 -9.52
N LEU A 59 7.30 3.54 -9.74
CA LEU A 59 8.28 3.36 -8.67
C LEU A 59 8.32 4.63 -7.80
N LEU A 60 7.91 4.51 -6.55
CA LEU A 60 8.12 5.57 -5.56
C LEU A 60 9.56 5.51 -5.06
N THR A 61 10.44 6.28 -5.69
CA THR A 61 11.84 6.44 -5.26
C THR A 61 11.91 7.03 -3.85
N PRO A 62 13.04 6.91 -3.13
CA PRO A 62 13.20 7.54 -1.82
C PRO A 62 12.89 9.04 -1.82
N ALA A 63 13.24 9.75 -2.89
CA ALA A 63 12.93 11.16 -3.06
C ALA A 63 11.41 11.43 -3.17
N LEU A 64 10.67 10.58 -3.88
CA LEU A 64 9.20 10.70 -3.96
C LEU A 64 8.54 10.30 -2.64
N GLN A 65 9.06 9.29 -1.94
CA GLN A 65 8.55 8.91 -0.60
C GLN A 65 8.73 10.06 0.40
N ALA A 66 9.93 10.66 0.44
CA ALA A 66 10.20 11.84 1.26
C ALA A 66 9.26 12.99 0.90
N TYR A 67 9.09 13.28 -0.39
CA TYR A 67 8.16 14.32 -0.84
C TYR A 67 6.71 14.08 -0.38
N ILE A 68 6.21 12.85 -0.47
CA ILE A 68 4.87 12.51 0.04
C ILE A 68 4.78 12.78 1.55
N MET A 69 5.80 12.39 2.32
CA MET A 69 5.81 12.62 3.77
C MET A 69 5.88 14.11 4.11
N ASP A 70 6.70 14.88 3.40
CA ASP A 70 6.86 16.32 3.62
C ASP A 70 5.55 17.06 3.37
N GLU A 71 4.87 16.78 2.26
CA GLU A 71 3.58 17.40 1.92
C GLU A 71 2.51 17.12 3.00
N HIS A 72 2.39 15.87 3.44
CA HIS A 72 1.43 15.53 4.50
C HIS A 72 1.81 16.17 5.84
N ASN A 73 3.10 16.17 6.20
CA ASN A 73 3.56 16.71 7.47
C ASN A 73 3.48 18.24 7.51
N LEU A 74 3.67 18.92 6.39
CA LEU A 74 3.42 20.36 6.25
C LEU A 74 1.94 20.68 6.52
N ASN A 75 1.03 19.96 5.87
CA ASN A 75 -0.42 20.13 6.07
C ASN A 75 -0.82 19.87 7.54
N ARG A 76 -0.33 18.77 8.12
CA ARG A 76 -0.55 18.44 9.54
C ARG A 76 0.00 19.50 10.50
N SER A 77 1.17 20.05 10.21
CA SER A 77 1.78 21.14 10.98
C SER A 77 0.94 22.41 10.92
N ASN A 78 0.40 22.76 9.75
CA ASN A 78 -0.47 23.93 9.61
C ASN A 78 -1.76 23.81 10.43
N ILE A 79 -2.40 22.63 10.48
CA ILE A 79 -3.51 22.39 11.41
C ILE A 79 -3.03 22.50 12.86
N ALA A 80 -1.95 21.81 13.20
CA ALA A 80 -1.46 21.75 14.58
C ALA A 80 -1.18 23.15 15.15
N LEU A 81 -0.64 24.04 14.33
CA LEU A 81 -0.35 25.44 14.68
C LEU A 81 -1.58 26.35 14.64
N GLY A 82 -2.78 25.85 14.31
CA GLY A 82 -4.00 26.65 14.21
C GLY A 82 -3.99 27.64 13.04
N ARG A 83 -3.21 27.38 11.99
CA ARG A 83 -3.10 28.26 10.80
C ARG A 83 -4.26 28.09 9.83
N ILE A 84 -5.02 27.02 9.96
CA ILE A 84 -6.12 26.66 9.06
C ILE A 84 -7.44 26.88 9.78
N ARG A 85 -8.20 27.90 9.37
CA ARG A 85 -9.55 28.15 9.90
C ARG A 85 -10.54 27.18 9.24
N PRO A 86 -11.61 26.73 9.93
CA PRO A 86 -12.02 27.06 11.30
C PRO A 86 -11.39 26.15 12.39
N TYR A 87 -10.40 25.33 12.05
CA TYR A 87 -9.87 24.32 12.94
C TYR A 87 -9.03 24.91 14.08
N PRO A 88 -9.21 24.43 15.33
CA PRO A 88 -8.36 24.82 16.44
C PRO A 88 -6.97 24.17 16.32
N SER A 89 -5.98 24.76 16.99
CA SER A 89 -4.65 24.15 17.15
C SER A 89 -4.75 22.78 17.82
N ALA A 90 -3.96 21.81 17.36
CA ALA A 90 -3.97 20.46 17.91
C ALA A 90 -2.97 20.32 19.06
N VAL A 91 -3.40 19.76 20.19
CA VAL A 91 -2.52 19.46 21.34
C VAL A 91 -1.48 18.38 20.99
N LYS A 92 -1.85 17.41 20.15
CA LYS A 92 -0.98 16.29 19.77
C LYS A 92 -1.20 15.88 18.32
N MET A 93 -0.26 16.28 17.45
CA MET A 93 -0.25 15.93 16.03
C MET A 93 1.14 15.44 15.61
N PRO A 94 1.47 14.15 15.81
CA PRO A 94 2.80 13.63 15.53
C PRO A 94 3.14 13.68 14.04
N THR A 95 4.43 13.82 13.74
CA THR A 95 4.98 13.71 12.38
C THR A 95 4.80 12.29 11.85
N LEU A 96 4.29 12.15 10.64
CA LEU A 96 4.18 10.87 9.94
C LEU A 96 5.55 10.41 9.46
N THR A 97 5.72 9.10 9.45
CA THR A 97 6.90 8.42 8.87
C THR A 97 6.43 7.42 7.83
N TRP A 98 7.28 7.18 6.83
CA TRP A 98 7.00 6.20 5.80
C TRP A 98 7.05 4.78 6.38
N ASP A 99 6.03 3.97 6.11
CA ASP A 99 6.01 2.57 6.51
C ASP A 99 6.02 1.66 5.26
N PRO A 100 7.05 0.82 5.07
CA PRO A 100 7.20 0.01 3.86
C PRO A 100 6.15 -1.09 3.74
N GLU A 101 5.59 -1.57 4.85
CA GLU A 101 4.52 -2.58 4.83
C GLU A 101 3.24 -1.98 4.27
N LEU A 102 2.83 -0.81 4.78
CA LEU A 102 1.67 -0.06 4.27
C LEU A 102 1.85 0.34 2.80
N ALA A 103 3.06 0.75 2.41
CA ALA A 103 3.37 1.10 1.02
C ALA A 103 3.19 -0.09 0.06
N SER A 104 3.63 -1.29 0.47
CA SER A 104 3.47 -2.52 -0.32
C SER A 104 1.99 -2.91 -0.51
N LEU A 105 1.18 -2.73 0.54
CA LEU A 105 -0.27 -2.98 0.46
C LEU A 105 -1.00 -1.94 -0.38
N ALA A 106 -0.61 -0.67 -0.31
CA ALA A 106 -1.14 0.39 -1.18
C ALA A 106 -0.78 0.14 -2.65
N ASP A 107 0.45 -0.31 -2.93
CA ASP A 107 0.89 -0.73 -4.27
C ASP A 107 0.07 -1.92 -4.80
N ALA A 108 -0.25 -2.89 -3.94
CA ALA A 108 -1.13 -4.00 -4.31
C ALA A 108 -2.53 -3.51 -4.71
N ASN A 109 -3.12 -2.55 -3.97
CA ASN A 109 -4.41 -1.96 -4.35
C ASN A 109 -4.29 -1.21 -5.69
N ALA A 110 -3.28 -0.35 -5.84
CA ALA A 110 -3.08 0.46 -7.03
C ALA A 110 -2.89 -0.40 -8.29
N ARG A 111 -2.16 -1.51 -8.18
CA ARG A 111 -1.96 -2.46 -9.29
C ARG A 111 -3.20 -3.25 -9.67
N SER A 112 -4.30 -3.16 -8.92
CA SER A 112 -5.59 -3.70 -9.39
C SER A 112 -6.19 -2.87 -10.52
N CYS A 113 -5.80 -1.60 -10.67
CA CYS A 113 -6.43 -0.59 -11.53
C CYS A 113 -7.94 -0.40 -11.30
N ASN A 114 -8.47 -0.90 -10.18
CA ASN A 114 -9.84 -0.63 -9.75
C ASN A 114 -9.83 0.63 -8.89
N TYR A 115 -10.50 1.69 -9.33
CA TYR A 115 -10.63 2.89 -8.51
C TYR A 115 -11.65 2.65 -7.40
N GLY A 116 -11.14 2.33 -6.21
CA GLY A 116 -11.94 2.05 -5.03
C GLY A 116 -11.09 1.61 -3.86
N HIS A 117 -11.69 1.61 -2.68
CA HIS A 117 -11.05 1.08 -1.49
C HIS A 117 -11.04 -0.46 -1.54
N ASP A 118 -9.88 -1.06 -1.27
CA ASP A 118 -9.82 -2.50 -0.99
C ASP A 118 -10.59 -2.83 0.30
N ARG A 119 -11.00 -4.10 0.44
CA ARG A 119 -11.82 -4.54 1.58
C ARG A 119 -11.04 -4.59 2.88
N CYS A 120 -9.76 -4.97 2.83
CA CYS A 120 -8.92 -5.13 4.01
C CYS A 120 -7.43 -4.96 3.70
N ARG A 121 -6.75 -4.15 4.53
CA ARG A 121 -5.31 -3.84 4.45
C ARG A 121 -4.63 -3.86 5.82
N ALA A 122 -5.22 -4.60 6.75
CA ALA A 122 -4.78 -4.66 8.14
C ALA A 122 -3.41 -5.32 8.23
N THR A 123 -2.51 -4.70 9.00
CA THR A 123 -1.24 -5.33 9.37
C THR A 123 -1.25 -5.68 10.85
N LYS A 124 -0.32 -6.52 11.29
CA LYS A 124 -0.15 -6.82 12.73
C LYS A 124 0.13 -5.54 13.53
N LYS A 125 0.87 -4.58 12.94
CA LYS A 125 1.19 -3.29 13.55
C LYS A 125 0.05 -2.28 13.43
N PHE A 126 -0.71 -2.34 12.32
CA PHE A 126 -1.79 -1.41 12.01
C PHE A 126 -3.07 -2.16 11.62
N PRO A 127 -3.82 -2.70 12.60
CA PRO A 127 -5.03 -3.50 12.31
C PRO A 127 -6.18 -2.70 11.69
N TYR A 128 -6.15 -1.36 11.82
CA TYR A 128 -7.17 -0.44 11.32
C TYR A 128 -6.59 0.60 10.35
N ALA A 129 -5.62 0.22 9.53
CA ALA A 129 -5.00 1.13 8.57
C ALA A 129 -6.04 1.78 7.63
N GLY A 130 -6.06 3.12 7.63
CA GLY A 130 -6.87 3.93 6.73
C GLY A 130 -6.34 3.94 5.30
N GLN A 131 -7.06 4.62 4.40
CA GLN A 131 -6.65 4.76 3.01
C GLN A 131 -7.28 6.00 2.38
N ASN A 132 -6.46 6.80 1.69
CA ASN A 132 -6.93 7.76 0.70
C ASN A 132 -6.62 7.21 -0.70
N ILE A 133 -7.51 7.47 -1.65
CA ILE A 133 -7.35 7.10 -3.06
C ILE A 133 -7.58 8.33 -3.94
N ALA A 134 -6.89 8.38 -5.08
CA ALA A 134 -7.07 9.43 -6.05
C ALA A 134 -6.86 8.89 -7.46
N ILE A 135 -7.55 9.50 -8.42
CA ILE A 135 -7.40 9.23 -9.84
C ILE A 135 -7.48 10.55 -10.59
N THR A 136 -6.72 10.66 -11.67
CA THR A 136 -6.88 11.77 -12.60
C THR A 136 -6.79 11.25 -14.02
N GLN A 137 -7.48 11.92 -14.93
CA GLN A 137 -7.42 11.71 -16.36
C GLN A 137 -7.03 13.04 -17.00
N PHE A 138 -6.17 12.97 -18.01
CA PHE A 138 -5.68 14.16 -18.72
C PHE A 138 -5.38 13.81 -20.18
N PHE A 139 -5.45 14.80 -21.05
CA PHE A 139 -5.16 14.70 -22.47
C PHE A 139 -4.24 15.84 -22.89
N GLY A 140 -3.25 15.58 -23.76
CA GLY A 140 -2.35 16.61 -24.31
C GLY A 140 -1.25 17.13 -23.37
N TYR A 141 -1.32 16.83 -22.06
CA TYR A 141 -0.32 17.24 -21.08
C TYR A 141 0.53 16.06 -20.60
N ARG A 142 1.77 16.34 -20.18
CA ARG A 142 2.66 15.39 -19.52
C ARG A 142 2.91 15.86 -18.10
N PHE A 143 2.58 15.01 -17.13
CA PHE A 143 2.90 15.22 -15.73
C PHE A 143 4.06 14.32 -15.32
N THR A 144 4.94 14.84 -14.46
CA THR A 144 5.88 13.99 -13.72
C THR A 144 5.15 13.26 -12.60
N GLU A 145 5.76 12.20 -12.07
CA GLU A 145 5.25 11.52 -10.87
C GLU A 145 5.09 12.50 -9.69
N LYS A 146 6.01 13.45 -9.54
CA LYS A 146 5.96 14.47 -8.48
C LYS A 146 4.75 15.40 -8.65
N ASP A 147 4.45 15.83 -9.88
CA ASP A 147 3.29 16.69 -10.16
C ASP A 147 1.98 15.98 -9.83
N LEU A 148 1.86 14.69 -10.19
CA LEU A 148 0.68 13.88 -9.88
C LEU A 148 0.53 13.68 -8.36
N ILE A 149 1.62 13.39 -7.66
CA ILE A 149 1.63 13.27 -6.20
C ILE A 149 1.15 14.58 -5.56
N HIS A 150 1.75 15.72 -5.94
CA HIS A 150 1.36 17.02 -5.41
C HIS A 150 -0.12 17.31 -5.66
N LYS A 151 -0.60 17.03 -6.88
CA LYS A 151 -2.02 17.18 -7.23
C LYS A 151 -2.94 16.36 -6.33
N PHE A 152 -2.61 15.09 -6.07
CA PHE A 152 -3.45 14.22 -5.26
C PHE A 152 -3.44 14.61 -3.78
N VAL A 153 -2.26 14.87 -3.20
CA VAL A 153 -2.16 15.32 -1.81
C VAL A 153 -2.87 16.67 -1.61
N SER A 154 -2.68 17.61 -2.54
CA SER A 154 -3.40 18.89 -2.51
C SER A 154 -4.90 18.72 -2.66
N SER A 155 -5.36 17.77 -3.47
CA SER A 155 -6.79 17.49 -3.63
C SER A 155 -7.42 17.01 -2.33
N TRP A 156 -6.80 16.04 -1.64
CA TRP A 156 -7.30 15.57 -0.34
C TRP A 156 -7.20 16.65 0.73
N TRP A 157 -6.16 17.47 0.64
CA TRP A 157 -5.98 18.58 1.57
C TRP A 157 -7.12 19.60 1.43
N SER A 158 -7.47 20.01 0.21
CA SER A 158 -8.54 20.99 -0.05
C SER A 158 -9.97 20.55 0.32
N GLU A 159 -10.13 19.41 1.01
CA GLU A 159 -11.41 18.97 1.59
C GLU A 159 -11.70 19.60 2.96
N TYR A 160 -10.76 20.37 3.54
CA TYR A 160 -10.95 21.10 4.80
C TYR A 160 -11.79 22.38 4.65
#